data_AF-A0A7X6TEF0-F1
#
_entry.id   AF-A0A7X6TEF0-F1
#
_cell.length_a   1.000
_cell.length_b   1.000
_cell.length_c   1.000
_cell.angle_alpha   90.00
_cell.angle_beta   90.00
_cell.angle_gamma   90.00
#
_symmetry.space_group_name_H-M   'P 1'
#
loop_
_entity.id
_entity.type
_entity.pdbx_description
1 polymer ?
#
loop_
_entity_poly.entity_id
_entity_poly.type
_entity_poly.pdbx_seq_one_letter_code
_entity_poly.pdbx_strand_id
1 'polypeptide(L)'
;QKITITDDTRIPVNIDMLATFANLSITAGEGVAIYIDGEKAGDETWSGRLSEGSHLIEGRKANHTSSSLDYLARAGVSENLLLDAPVPIYGKLEISGSPTNARVILNGREIGYSPDIFSNILIGQYELNLSKDGYIPQKQIITIEESKTTVVTASLEIRKTIPVEIELESPVRLRNVSLNIDGESKGAYFSGELNVGTRQVKAEYNGFSEDFVIEVSPDGNRHFKLPVTARVRLNSLPDKAMVFVDGEERGQTPLLLRLPLGKHTILMKKDQLSTDRIVTLGLGDDLAETYTLRKYNAYSFISYVASYQAPYGGIMYGFCRNWGFYTKAQINLKMLFDTNKRDVIRNVEEYAGLPKQYESANRLSVTLGGMKRLNSWMYMYFGAGYGEYEPLYSITGYPDCYFSPRPVKGPEAEVGMILKWKGLTLSAGYGALMPLSFDTRQLFTDVHLGVGFVINHH
;
A
#
# COMPACT_ATOMS: atom_id res chain seq x y z
N GLN A 1 75.55 -56.96 30.07
CA GLN A 1 76.65 -57.82 29.58
C GLN A 1 77.74 -57.85 30.65
N LYS A 2 78.29 -59.02 30.99
CA LYS A 2 79.44 -59.13 31.91
C LYS A 2 80.72 -59.14 31.05
N ILE A 3 81.65 -58.22 31.30
CA ILE A 3 82.84 -58.03 30.47
C ILE A 3 84.06 -58.14 31.37
N THR A 4 85.06 -58.89 30.95
CA THR A 4 86.34 -59.06 31.66
C THR A 4 87.42 -58.35 30.85
N ILE A 5 88.19 -57.49 31.52
CA ILE A 5 89.20 -56.60 30.90
C ILE A 5 90.56 -56.89 31.58
N THR A 6 91.64 -56.84 30.81
CA THR A 6 93.04 -56.89 31.30
C THR A 6 93.73 -55.54 31.07
N ASP A 7 94.75 -55.21 31.88
CA ASP A 7 95.48 -53.93 31.80
C ASP A 7 95.93 -53.63 30.35
N ASP A 8 95.77 -52.36 29.95
CA ASP A 8 96.07 -51.79 28.63
C ASP A 8 95.19 -52.17 27.42
N THR A 9 93.99 -52.76 27.62
CA THR A 9 93.02 -52.96 26.52
C THR A 9 91.75 -52.10 26.62
N ARG A 10 91.39 -51.41 25.52
CA ARG A 10 90.11 -50.71 25.37
C ARG A 10 89.18 -51.52 24.47
N ILE A 11 88.14 -52.10 25.05
CA ILE A 11 87.08 -52.81 24.30
C ILE A 11 85.87 -51.89 24.18
N PRO A 12 85.45 -51.48 22.98
CA PRO A 12 84.19 -50.75 22.81
C PRO A 12 83.03 -51.69 23.13
N VAL A 13 82.20 -51.29 24.09
CA VAL A 13 80.96 -51.98 24.44
C VAL A 13 79.83 -51.23 23.74
N ASN A 14 79.29 -51.83 22.68
CA ASN A 14 78.07 -51.33 22.08
C ASN A 14 76.89 -51.88 22.88
N ILE A 15 76.28 -50.99 23.68
CA ILE A 15 75.01 -51.27 24.35
C ILE A 15 73.92 -50.75 23.44
N ASP A 16 73.19 -51.65 22.79
CA ASP A 16 71.96 -51.30 22.10
C ASP A 16 70.87 -51.07 23.15
N MET A 17 70.59 -49.81 23.46
CA MET A 17 69.45 -49.44 24.31
C MET A 17 68.18 -49.40 23.46
N LEU A 18 67.20 -50.22 23.80
CA LEU A 18 65.86 -50.14 23.24
C LEU A 18 65.10 -49.00 23.92
N ALA A 19 64.48 -48.12 23.14
CA ALA A 19 63.65 -47.05 23.68
C ALA A 19 62.45 -47.65 24.42
N THR A 20 62.15 -47.18 25.63
CA THR A 20 60.96 -47.58 26.41
C THR A 20 59.82 -46.55 26.28
N PHE A 21 59.88 -45.72 25.25
CA PHE A 21 58.97 -44.60 25.03
C PHE A 21 58.65 -44.44 23.53
N ALA A 22 57.51 -43.83 23.24
CA ALA A 22 57.16 -43.28 21.95
C ALA A 22 57.58 -41.80 21.88
N ASN A 23 57.98 -41.31 20.70
CA ASN A 23 58.09 -39.87 20.44
C ASN A 23 56.84 -39.41 19.69
N LEU A 24 56.14 -38.41 20.23
CA LEU A 24 54.92 -37.91 19.59
C LEU A 24 55.03 -36.42 19.29
N SER A 25 54.40 -36.03 18.19
CA SER A 25 53.99 -34.65 17.93
C SER A 25 52.46 -34.61 17.87
N ILE A 26 51.83 -33.90 18.78
CA ILE A 26 50.37 -33.75 18.85
C ILE A 26 50.03 -32.35 18.34
N THR A 27 49.11 -32.27 17.40
CA THR A 27 48.51 -31.01 16.93
C THR A 27 47.05 -30.96 17.35
N ALA A 28 46.67 -29.87 17.99
CA ALA A 28 45.32 -29.46 18.33
C ALA A 28 45.01 -28.13 17.61
N GLY A 29 43.76 -27.92 17.24
CA GLY A 29 43.36 -26.68 16.56
C GLY A 29 43.56 -25.41 17.42
N GLU A 30 43.33 -24.24 16.81
CA GLU A 30 43.52 -22.93 17.43
C GLU A 30 42.76 -22.78 18.77
N GLY A 31 43.49 -22.34 19.80
CA GLY A 31 42.99 -22.10 21.15
C GLY A 31 42.57 -23.36 21.92
N VAL A 32 43.09 -24.54 21.56
CA VAL A 32 42.86 -25.80 22.27
C VAL A 32 44.06 -26.14 23.15
N ALA A 33 43.81 -26.35 24.45
CA ALA A 33 44.81 -26.83 25.39
C ALA A 33 44.90 -28.36 25.32
N ILE A 34 46.11 -28.89 25.21
CA ILE A 34 46.38 -30.33 25.17
C ILE A 34 46.64 -30.83 26.59
N TYR A 35 45.91 -31.85 27.01
CA TYR A 35 46.11 -32.55 28.28
C TYR A 35 46.51 -33.99 28.00
N ILE A 36 47.45 -34.51 28.79
CA ILE A 36 47.87 -35.91 28.76
C ILE A 36 47.75 -36.46 30.18
N ASP A 37 46.99 -37.54 30.34
CA ASP A 37 46.71 -38.17 31.64
C ASP A 37 46.21 -37.20 32.72
N GLY A 38 45.44 -36.19 32.28
CA GLY A 38 44.87 -35.16 33.14
C GLY A 38 45.79 -33.96 33.43
N GLU A 39 47.06 -33.98 33.04
CA GLU A 39 47.99 -32.86 33.18
C GLU A 39 48.07 -32.03 31.89
N LYS A 40 48.13 -30.70 32.02
CA LYS A 40 48.26 -29.82 30.85
C LYS A 40 49.65 -29.96 30.24
N ALA A 41 49.73 -30.46 29.01
CA ALA A 41 50.97 -30.73 28.30
C ALA A 41 51.41 -29.56 27.41
N GLY A 42 50.47 -28.86 26.77
CA GLY A 42 50.76 -27.76 25.84
C GLY A 42 49.51 -27.01 25.36
N ASP A 43 49.72 -26.03 24.49
CA ASP A 43 48.66 -25.26 23.82
C ASP A 43 48.86 -25.37 22.30
N GLU A 44 47.81 -25.78 21.59
CA GLU A 44 47.75 -26.00 20.12
C GLU A 44 48.70 -27.08 19.59
N THR A 45 49.93 -27.17 20.06
CA THR A 45 50.86 -28.23 19.70
C THR A 45 51.62 -28.71 20.93
N TRP A 46 52.01 -29.97 20.89
CA TRP A 46 52.90 -30.56 21.87
C TRP A 46 53.85 -31.53 21.18
N SER A 47 55.08 -31.63 21.66
CA SER A 47 56.00 -32.66 21.19
C SER A 47 56.84 -33.17 22.34
N GLY A 48 56.94 -34.48 22.47
CA GLY A 48 57.61 -35.07 23.61
C GLY A 48 57.61 -36.59 23.61
N ARG A 49 58.07 -37.16 24.73
CA ARG A 49 58.15 -38.59 24.95
C ARG A 49 56.99 -39.05 25.82
N LEU A 50 56.37 -40.17 25.43
CA LEU A 50 55.38 -40.86 26.24
C LEU A 50 55.89 -42.25 26.57
N SER A 51 55.82 -42.64 27.84
CA SER A 51 56.18 -43.98 28.28
C SER A 51 55.39 -45.04 27.52
N GLU A 52 55.95 -46.23 27.33
CA GLU A 52 55.17 -47.34 26.80
C GLU A 52 53.94 -47.62 27.67
N GLY A 53 52.75 -47.69 27.06
CA GLY A 53 51.48 -47.84 27.79
C GLY A 53 50.31 -47.07 27.17
N SER A 54 49.14 -47.15 27.81
CA SER A 54 47.95 -46.40 27.41
C SER A 54 47.98 -45.00 28.03
N HIS A 55 47.73 -43.98 27.22
CA HIS A 55 47.67 -42.58 27.62
C HIS A 55 46.35 -41.96 27.15
N LEU A 56 45.71 -41.17 28.01
CA LEU A 56 44.53 -40.38 27.63
C LEU A 56 44.99 -39.01 27.19
N ILE A 57 44.76 -38.69 25.92
CA ILE A 57 45.06 -37.38 25.34
C ILE A 57 43.75 -36.63 25.15
N GLU A 58 43.65 -35.42 25.70
CA GLU A 58 42.45 -34.58 25.58
C GLU A 58 42.77 -33.21 24.97
N GLY A 59 41.92 -32.78 24.04
CA GLY A 59 41.86 -31.40 23.58
C GLY A 59 40.76 -30.66 24.34
N ARG A 60 41.13 -29.69 25.19
CA ARG A 60 40.16 -28.92 26.00
C ARG A 60 40.08 -27.47 25.50
N LYS A 61 38.86 -26.98 25.32
CA LYS A 61 38.57 -25.58 24.95
C LYS A 61 37.38 -25.07 25.78
N ALA A 62 37.45 -23.83 26.27
CA ALA A 62 36.40 -23.26 27.11
C ALA A 62 35.04 -23.28 26.39
N ASN A 63 33.97 -23.65 27.09
CA ASN A 63 32.59 -23.73 26.56
C ASN A 63 32.41 -24.77 25.42
N HIS A 64 33.33 -25.72 25.29
CA HIS A 64 33.27 -26.82 24.32
C HIS A 64 33.34 -28.16 25.07
N THR A 65 32.75 -29.20 24.50
CA THR A 65 32.99 -30.59 24.88
C THR A 65 34.39 -30.98 24.40
N SER A 66 35.23 -31.46 25.31
CA SER A 66 36.61 -31.87 25.01
C SER A 66 36.63 -32.98 23.97
N SER A 67 37.66 -32.99 23.13
CA SER A 67 38.00 -34.18 22.34
C SER A 67 38.91 -35.08 23.18
N SER A 68 38.82 -36.39 22.98
CA SER A 68 39.54 -37.40 23.76
C SER A 68 40.01 -38.52 22.86
N LEU A 69 41.25 -38.96 23.05
CA LEU A 69 41.90 -40.05 22.33
C LEU A 69 42.64 -40.94 23.32
N ASP A 70 42.24 -42.19 23.41
CA ASP A 70 43.02 -43.23 24.09
C ASP A 70 44.13 -43.69 23.15
N TYR A 71 45.37 -43.28 23.45
CA TYR A 71 46.55 -43.60 22.64
C TYR A 71 47.40 -44.67 23.32
N LEU A 72 47.70 -45.75 22.59
CA LEU A 72 48.61 -46.80 23.05
C LEU A 72 50.04 -46.49 22.57
N ALA A 73 50.85 -45.89 23.43
CA ALA A 73 52.25 -45.61 23.17
C ALA A 73 53.06 -46.90 23.14
N ARG A 74 53.80 -47.11 22.04
CA ARG A 74 54.69 -48.26 21.84
C ARG A 74 56.14 -47.81 21.78
N ALA A 75 56.99 -48.58 22.46
CA ALA A 75 58.43 -48.40 22.47
C ALA A 75 59.03 -48.21 21.07
N GLY A 76 59.77 -47.10 20.85
CA GLY A 76 60.48 -46.81 19.61
C GLY A 76 59.64 -46.25 18.46
N VAL A 77 58.32 -46.11 18.64
CA VAL A 77 57.44 -45.51 17.63
C VAL A 77 57.58 -43.98 17.63
N SER A 78 57.54 -43.39 16.45
CA SER A 78 57.45 -41.93 16.26
C SER A 78 56.25 -41.61 15.40
N GLU A 79 55.30 -40.83 15.94
CA GLU A 79 54.03 -40.56 15.26
C GLU A 79 53.60 -39.10 15.43
N ASN A 80 52.82 -38.63 14.45
CA ASN A 80 52.14 -37.35 14.49
C ASN A 80 50.65 -37.60 14.69
N LEU A 81 50.09 -37.07 15.78
CA LEU A 81 48.68 -37.19 16.11
C LEU A 81 47.97 -35.87 15.85
N LEU A 82 46.79 -35.95 15.27
CA LEU A 82 45.87 -34.83 15.12
C LEU A 82 44.66 -35.10 16.02
N LEU A 83 44.40 -34.20 16.95
CA LEU A 83 43.20 -34.28 17.78
C LEU A 83 41.98 -33.71 17.03
N ASP A 84 40.83 -34.37 17.20
CA ASP A 84 39.56 -33.82 16.76
C ASP A 84 39.31 -32.46 17.44
N ALA A 85 38.62 -31.56 16.75
CA ALA A 85 38.27 -30.26 17.30
C ALA A 85 37.23 -30.43 18.43
N PRO A 86 37.41 -29.75 19.60
CA PRO A 86 36.37 -29.69 20.63
C PRO A 86 35.05 -29.16 20.06
N VAL A 87 33.92 -29.72 20.50
CA VAL A 87 32.58 -29.40 19.97
C VAL A 87 31.95 -28.26 20.78
N PRO A 88 31.52 -27.13 20.17
CA PRO A 88 30.91 -26.03 20.92
C PRO A 88 29.61 -26.44 21.61
N ILE A 89 29.42 -25.97 22.84
CA ILE A 89 28.18 -26.21 23.60
C ILE A 89 27.29 -24.98 23.50
N TYR A 90 26.04 -25.18 23.09
CA TYR A 90 25.07 -24.10 22.88
C TYR A 90 23.89 -24.16 23.86
N GLY A 91 23.33 -22.98 24.15
CA GLY A 91 22.07 -22.80 24.87
C GLY A 91 21.10 -21.88 24.11
N LYS A 92 20.00 -21.52 24.78
CA LYS A 92 18.97 -20.62 24.24
C LYS A 92 18.73 -19.44 25.19
N LEU A 93 18.33 -18.31 24.62
CA LEU A 93 17.93 -17.11 25.34
C LEU A 93 16.53 -16.69 24.88
N GLU A 94 15.57 -16.75 25.79
CA GLU A 94 14.24 -16.18 25.57
C GLU A 94 14.18 -14.80 26.22
N ILE A 95 13.86 -13.79 25.43
CA ILE A 95 13.63 -12.43 25.93
C ILE A 95 12.18 -12.08 25.64
N SER A 96 11.46 -11.72 26.69
CA SER A 96 10.09 -11.19 26.62
C SER A 96 10.02 -9.88 27.40
N GLY A 97 8.94 -9.12 27.26
CA GLY A 97 8.78 -7.90 28.06
C GLY A 97 7.95 -6.79 27.43
N SER A 98 7.83 -5.69 28.17
CA SER A 98 7.24 -4.44 27.72
C SER A 98 8.28 -3.31 27.83
N PRO A 99 8.43 -2.46 26.81
CA PRO A 99 7.73 -2.48 25.53
C PRO A 99 8.20 -3.62 24.61
N THR A 100 7.35 -4.03 23.66
CA THR A 100 7.76 -4.93 22.57
C THR A 100 8.64 -4.19 21.56
N ASN A 101 9.34 -4.95 20.72
CA ASN A 101 10.28 -4.49 19.72
C ASN A 101 11.48 -3.73 20.31
N ALA A 102 11.96 -4.15 21.49
CA ALA A 102 13.19 -3.62 22.06
C ALA A 102 14.40 -4.31 21.41
N ARG A 103 15.39 -3.53 20.99
CA ARG A 103 16.65 -4.01 20.41
C ARG A 103 17.45 -4.79 21.45
N VAL A 104 17.93 -5.97 21.05
CA VAL A 104 18.67 -6.91 21.90
C VAL A 104 20.13 -6.97 21.45
N ILE A 105 21.04 -6.62 22.36
CA ILE A 105 22.48 -6.62 22.14
C ILE A 105 23.14 -7.52 23.19
N LEU A 106 23.99 -8.44 22.74
CA LEU A 106 24.71 -9.39 23.57
C LEU A 106 26.23 -9.20 23.37
N ASN A 107 26.96 -8.84 24.44
CA ASN A 107 28.39 -8.47 24.39
C ASN A 107 28.72 -7.46 23.27
N GLY A 108 27.86 -6.46 23.08
CA GLY A 108 28.03 -5.43 22.05
C GLY A 108 27.59 -5.84 20.64
N ARG A 109 27.21 -7.11 20.41
CA ARG A 109 26.66 -7.59 19.13
C ARG A 109 25.13 -7.61 19.17
N GLU A 110 24.49 -6.94 18.22
CA GLU A 110 23.04 -7.06 18.04
C GLU A 110 22.66 -8.46 17.57
N ILE A 111 21.65 -9.04 18.23
CA ILE A 111 21.14 -10.38 17.91
C ILE A 111 19.67 -10.37 17.44
N GLY A 112 18.94 -9.27 17.65
CA GLY A 112 17.56 -9.11 17.17
C GLY A 112 16.73 -8.16 18.04
N TYR A 113 15.42 -8.42 18.12
CA TYR A 113 14.45 -7.61 18.85
C TYR A 113 13.56 -8.48 19.73
N SER A 114 13.09 -7.97 20.87
CA SER A 114 12.16 -8.68 21.76
C SER A 114 10.69 -8.48 21.33
N PRO A 115 9.75 -9.36 21.72
CA PRO A 115 9.98 -10.68 22.31
C PRO A 115 10.50 -11.69 21.26
N ASP A 116 11.50 -12.49 21.61
CA ASP A 116 12.04 -13.54 20.73
C ASP A 116 12.84 -14.61 21.51
N ILE A 117 13.06 -15.75 20.88
CA ILE A 117 13.88 -16.86 21.37
C ILE A 117 15.11 -17.02 20.47
N PHE A 118 16.25 -16.58 20.96
CA PHE A 118 17.55 -16.71 20.30
C PHE A 118 18.16 -18.08 20.61
N SER A 119 18.45 -18.85 19.55
CA SER A 119 19.06 -20.18 19.65
C SER A 119 20.53 -20.16 19.21
N ASN A 120 21.25 -21.25 19.49
CA ASN A 120 22.66 -21.45 19.12
C ASN A 120 23.61 -20.38 19.71
N ILE A 121 23.37 -19.99 20.97
CA ILE A 121 24.26 -19.09 21.71
C ILE A 121 25.25 -19.94 22.49
N LEU A 122 26.56 -19.73 22.29
CA LEU A 122 27.60 -20.47 23.01
C LEU A 122 27.38 -20.30 24.52
N ILE A 123 27.53 -21.37 25.31
CA ILE A 123 27.37 -21.24 26.77
C ILE A 123 28.40 -20.26 27.36
N GLY A 124 28.07 -19.63 28.47
CA GLY A 124 28.92 -18.65 29.13
C GLY A 124 28.17 -17.44 29.67
N GLN A 125 28.93 -16.45 30.17
CA GLN A 125 28.39 -15.18 30.67
C GLN A 125 28.39 -14.11 29.59
N TYR A 126 27.31 -13.32 29.56
CA TYR A 126 27.12 -12.25 28.58
C TYR A 126 26.57 -10.98 29.24
N GLU A 127 27.03 -9.81 28.79
CA GLU A 127 26.34 -8.53 28.99
C GLU A 127 25.21 -8.40 27.98
N LEU A 128 23.98 -8.51 28.48
CA LEU A 128 22.76 -8.22 27.75
C LEU A 128 22.43 -6.73 27.88
N ASN A 129 22.19 -6.07 26.75
CA ASN A 129 21.72 -4.70 26.67
C ASN A 129 20.43 -4.63 25.84
N LEU A 130 19.38 -4.09 26.46
CA LEU A 130 18.06 -3.92 25.87
C LEU A 130 17.79 -2.43 25.70
N SER A 131 17.37 -2.02 24.51
CA SER A 131 17.11 -0.60 24.21
C SER A 131 15.92 -0.41 23.27
N LYS A 132 15.15 0.65 23.49
CA LYS A 132 14.06 1.09 22.59
C LYS A 132 13.99 2.62 22.58
N ASP A 133 13.66 3.21 21.44
CA ASP A 133 13.50 4.67 21.34
C ASP A 133 12.42 5.19 22.31
N GLY A 134 12.69 6.30 22.98
CA GLY A 134 11.83 6.86 24.02
C GLY A 134 11.85 6.11 25.37
N TYR A 135 12.68 5.07 25.53
CA TYR A 135 12.87 4.34 26.79
C TYR A 135 14.29 4.49 27.33
N ILE A 136 14.47 4.16 28.61
CA ILE A 136 15.76 4.05 29.29
C ILE A 136 16.33 2.65 29.00
N PRO A 137 17.56 2.53 28.45
CA PRO A 137 18.15 1.24 28.16
C PRO A 137 18.50 0.49 29.44
N GLN A 138 18.33 -0.84 29.42
CA GLN A 138 18.62 -1.72 30.54
C GLN A 138 19.81 -2.62 30.22
N LYS A 139 20.73 -2.76 31.17
CA LYS A 139 21.86 -3.70 31.10
C LYS A 139 21.76 -4.76 32.20
N GLN A 140 22.08 -6.00 31.86
CA GLN A 140 22.08 -7.13 32.79
C GLN A 140 23.14 -8.15 32.39
N ILE A 141 23.82 -8.76 33.36
CA ILE A 141 24.66 -9.93 33.12
C ILE A 141 23.78 -11.19 33.17
N ILE A 142 23.89 -12.04 32.15
CA ILE A 142 23.17 -13.31 32.06
C ILE A 142 24.13 -14.47 31.84
N THR A 143 23.74 -15.67 32.26
CA THR A 143 24.47 -16.92 32.00
C THR A 143 23.64 -17.80 31.07
N ILE A 144 24.25 -18.26 29.98
CA ILE A 144 23.68 -19.24 29.06
C ILE A 144 24.24 -20.61 29.42
N GLU A 145 23.34 -21.57 29.66
CA GLU A 145 23.67 -22.93 30.08
C GLU A 145 23.30 -23.96 29.01
N GLU A 146 23.99 -25.10 29.01
CA GLU A 146 23.78 -26.19 28.06
C GLU A 146 22.35 -26.72 28.12
N SER A 147 21.72 -26.90 26.95
CA SER A 147 20.38 -27.48 26.81
C SER A 147 19.27 -26.77 27.61
N LYS A 148 19.53 -25.59 28.17
CA LYS A 148 18.55 -24.77 28.88
C LYS A 148 18.17 -23.53 28.08
N THR A 149 16.99 -23.01 28.39
CA THR A 149 16.54 -21.70 27.92
C THR A 149 16.65 -20.72 29.07
N THR A 150 17.59 -19.77 28.95
CA THR A 150 17.70 -18.64 29.88
C THR A 150 16.58 -17.66 29.55
N VAL A 151 15.68 -17.41 30.49
CA VAL A 151 14.52 -16.52 30.31
C VAL A 151 14.82 -15.15 30.94
N VAL A 152 14.64 -14.08 30.18
CA VAL A 152 14.74 -12.70 30.64
C VAL A 152 13.43 -11.98 30.35
N THR A 153 12.78 -11.47 31.40
CA THR A 153 11.61 -10.62 31.29
C THR A 153 12.02 -9.16 31.49
N ALA A 154 11.99 -8.39 30.42
CA ALA A 154 12.38 -6.98 30.40
C ALA A 154 11.19 -6.06 30.74
N SER A 155 11.48 -5.00 31.48
CA SER A 155 10.53 -3.91 31.72
C SER A 155 11.29 -2.60 31.58
N LEU A 156 11.34 -2.04 30.37
CA LEU A 156 12.05 -0.79 30.14
C LEU A 156 11.21 0.39 30.65
N GLU A 157 11.84 1.28 31.40
CA GLU A 157 11.21 2.50 31.88
C GLU A 157 11.13 3.53 30.75
N ILE A 158 9.99 4.19 30.63
CA ILE A 158 9.78 5.27 29.67
C ILE A 158 10.63 6.48 30.08
N ARG A 159 11.24 7.17 29.11
CA ARG A 159 11.90 8.46 29.38
C ARG A 159 10.88 9.50 29.83
N LYS A 160 11.27 10.33 30.80
CA LYS A 160 10.41 11.42 31.27
C LYS A 160 10.02 12.37 30.13
N THR A 161 10.97 12.68 29.25
CA THR A 161 10.76 13.49 28.05
C THR A 161 11.15 12.74 26.78
N ILE A 162 10.51 13.10 25.66
CA ILE A 162 10.90 12.66 24.31
C ILE A 162 10.90 13.85 23.34
N PRO A 163 11.73 13.83 22.28
CA PRO A 163 11.76 14.89 21.29
C PRO A 163 10.48 14.88 20.45
N VAL A 164 9.88 16.04 20.20
CA VAL A 164 8.71 16.22 19.35
C VAL A 164 8.80 17.48 18.51
N GLU A 165 8.05 17.50 17.42
CA GLU A 165 7.84 18.64 16.54
C GLU A 165 6.35 19.01 16.55
N ILE A 166 6.03 20.29 16.66
CA ILE A 166 4.65 20.79 16.67
C ILE A 166 4.54 22.00 15.75
N GLU A 167 3.62 21.91 14.79
CA GLU A 167 3.32 22.97 13.82
C GLU A 167 1.81 23.11 13.60
N LEU A 168 1.40 24.28 13.10
CA LEU A 168 0.05 24.49 12.59
C LEU A 168 -0.02 24.07 11.12
N GLU A 169 -1.00 23.25 10.77
CA GLU A 169 -1.32 22.90 9.39
C GLU A 169 -2.39 23.84 8.84
N SER A 170 -2.03 24.60 7.80
CA SER A 170 -2.94 25.56 7.19
C SER A 170 -2.71 25.71 5.67
N PRO A 171 -3.76 25.73 4.84
CA PRO A 171 -3.67 26.01 3.41
C PRO A 171 -3.48 27.51 3.11
N VAL A 172 -3.51 28.37 4.13
CA VAL A 172 -3.35 29.82 3.99
C VAL A 172 -2.20 30.32 4.86
N ARG A 173 -1.62 31.46 4.47
CA ARG A 173 -0.51 32.05 5.24
C ARG A 173 -1.03 32.64 6.55
N LEU A 174 -0.53 32.09 7.66
CA LEU A 174 -0.76 32.60 9.01
C LEU A 174 0.19 33.75 9.35
N ARG A 175 -0.22 34.62 10.28
CA ARG A 175 0.51 35.77 10.81
C ARG A 175 0.37 35.80 12.33
N ASN A 176 1.37 36.37 13.01
CA ASN A 176 1.39 36.49 14.48
C ASN A 176 1.14 35.13 15.16
N VAL A 177 1.78 34.08 14.64
CA VAL A 177 1.59 32.72 15.15
C VAL A 177 2.40 32.53 16.43
N SER A 178 1.75 32.04 17.48
CA SER A 178 2.39 31.58 18.70
C SER A 178 1.75 30.27 19.16
N LEU A 179 2.62 29.35 19.60
CA LEU A 179 2.25 28.12 20.27
C LEU A 179 2.61 28.28 21.74
N ASN A 180 1.67 27.98 22.61
CA ASN A 180 1.88 27.87 24.04
C ASN A 180 1.62 26.41 24.45
N ILE A 181 2.63 25.77 25.03
CA ILE A 181 2.57 24.37 25.44
C ILE A 181 2.64 24.32 26.96
N ASP A 182 1.61 23.75 27.59
CA ASP A 182 1.49 23.64 29.05
C ASP A 182 1.71 24.99 29.80
N GLY A 183 1.35 26.12 29.19
CA GLY A 183 1.52 27.46 29.75
C GLY A 183 2.77 28.22 29.26
N GLU A 184 3.72 27.54 28.62
CA GLU A 184 4.97 28.13 28.13
C GLU A 184 4.91 28.52 26.64
N SER A 185 5.25 29.76 26.30
CA SER A 185 5.34 30.22 24.91
C SER A 185 6.55 29.63 24.19
N LYS A 186 6.32 29.02 23.02
CA LYS A 186 7.32 28.33 22.18
C LYS A 186 7.48 28.92 20.78
N GLY A 187 6.79 30.03 20.45
CA GLY A 187 6.87 30.66 19.14
C GLY A 187 6.00 29.97 18.08
N ALA A 188 6.24 30.22 16.79
CA ALA A 188 5.37 29.73 15.70
C ALA A 188 5.51 28.23 15.38
N TYR A 189 6.61 27.63 15.82
CA TYR A 189 6.98 26.23 15.62
C TYR A 189 7.76 25.76 16.85
N PHE A 190 7.53 24.54 17.30
CA PHE A 190 8.28 23.94 18.40
C PHE A 190 8.98 22.67 17.93
N SER A 191 10.27 22.55 18.26
CA SER A 191 11.06 21.32 18.13
C SER A 191 11.89 21.17 19.40
N GLY A 192 11.65 20.12 20.16
CA GLY A 192 12.36 19.88 21.42
C GLY A 192 11.76 18.78 22.28
N GLU A 193 12.32 18.61 23.46
CA GLU A 193 11.89 17.59 24.43
C GLU A 193 10.59 18.02 25.15
N LEU A 194 9.58 17.16 25.15
CA LEU A 194 8.38 17.31 25.98
C LEU A 194 8.18 16.10 26.89
N ASN A 195 7.61 16.36 28.07
CA ASN A 195 7.25 15.30 28.99
C ASN A 195 6.22 14.34 28.35
N VAL A 196 6.38 13.03 28.56
CA VAL A 196 5.40 12.03 28.13
C VAL A 196 4.04 12.26 28.82
N GLY A 197 2.96 11.90 28.14
CA GLY A 197 1.58 12.08 28.56
C GLY A 197 0.83 13.14 27.77
N THR A 198 -0.36 13.48 28.25
CA THR A 198 -1.22 14.49 27.64
C THR A 198 -0.67 15.90 27.84
N ARG A 199 -0.65 16.69 26.78
CA ARG A 199 -0.18 18.09 26.76
C ARG A 199 -1.24 19.01 26.20
N GLN A 200 -1.38 20.19 26.80
CA GLN A 200 -2.27 21.24 26.31
C GLN A 200 -1.47 22.15 25.40
N VAL A 201 -1.94 22.36 24.18
CA VAL A 201 -1.33 23.26 23.21
C VAL A 201 -2.34 24.33 22.85
N LYS A 202 -2.08 25.57 23.25
CA LYS A 202 -2.86 26.72 22.82
C LYS A 202 -2.14 27.39 21.66
N ALA A 203 -2.79 27.46 20.52
CA ALA A 203 -2.29 28.16 19.35
C ALA A 203 -3.01 29.50 19.18
N GLU A 204 -2.24 30.56 18.96
CA GLU A 204 -2.77 31.87 18.60
C GLU A 204 -2.22 32.26 17.22
N TYR A 205 -3.10 32.74 16.34
CA TYR A 205 -2.73 33.14 14.97
C TYR A 205 -3.78 34.08 14.40
N ASN A 206 -3.37 35.12 13.68
CA ASN A 206 -4.26 36.12 13.06
C ASN A 206 -5.33 36.72 14.03
N GLY A 207 -5.08 36.71 15.34
CA GLY A 207 -6.03 37.16 16.37
C GLY A 207 -7.04 36.10 16.85
N PHE A 208 -6.98 34.88 16.31
CA PHE A 208 -7.73 33.71 16.78
C PHE A 208 -6.93 32.94 17.83
N SER A 209 -7.64 32.14 18.62
CA SER A 209 -7.09 31.25 19.64
C SER A 209 -7.79 29.89 19.55
N GLU A 210 -7.00 28.83 19.49
CA GLU A 210 -7.48 27.44 19.50
C GLU A 210 -6.71 26.60 20.52
N ASP A 211 -7.42 25.75 21.23
CA ASP A 211 -6.86 24.81 22.19
C ASP A 211 -6.86 23.40 21.58
N PHE A 212 -5.70 22.76 21.65
CA PHE A 212 -5.45 21.39 21.21
C PHE A 212 -4.96 20.56 22.39
N VAL A 213 -5.27 19.27 22.33
CA VAL A 213 -4.75 18.28 23.27
C VAL A 213 -3.94 17.28 22.45
N ILE A 214 -2.66 17.12 22.79
CA ILE A 214 -1.79 16.13 22.16
C ILE A 214 -1.39 15.07 23.19
N GLU A 215 -1.17 13.84 22.73
CA GLU A 215 -0.64 12.76 23.54
C GLU A 215 0.79 12.46 23.10
N VAL A 216 1.75 12.76 23.98
CA VAL A 216 3.17 12.51 23.74
C VAL A 216 3.51 11.15 24.34
N SER A 217 3.84 10.15 23.53
CA SER A 217 4.20 8.82 24.00
C SER A 217 5.32 8.20 23.17
N PRO A 218 6.19 7.34 23.74
CA PRO A 218 7.29 6.70 23.00
C PRO A 218 6.87 5.95 21.74
N ASP A 219 5.70 5.33 21.73
CA ASP A 219 5.20 4.58 20.56
C ASP A 219 4.23 5.41 19.69
N GLY A 220 3.97 6.66 20.07
CA GLY A 220 3.04 7.56 19.39
C GLY A 220 3.68 8.51 18.39
N ASN A 221 2.88 9.47 17.92
CA ASN A 221 3.31 10.47 16.96
C ASN A 221 4.39 11.38 17.55
N ARG A 222 5.38 11.74 16.74
CA ARG A 222 6.47 12.66 17.09
C ARG A 222 6.31 14.03 16.43
N HIS A 223 5.50 14.11 15.38
CA HIS A 223 5.27 15.33 14.63
C HIS A 223 3.77 15.65 14.62
N PHE A 224 3.37 16.58 15.47
CA PHE A 224 1.98 17.01 15.59
C PHE A 224 1.69 18.16 14.62
N LYS A 225 0.84 17.87 13.63
CA LYS A 225 0.28 18.85 12.71
C LYS A 225 -1.11 19.24 13.17
N LEU A 226 -1.21 20.41 13.78
CA LEU A 226 -2.45 20.90 14.39
C LEU A 226 -3.25 21.66 13.34
N PRO A 227 -4.42 21.14 12.90
CA PRO A 227 -5.16 21.75 11.80
C PRO A 227 -5.76 23.08 12.25
N VAL A 228 -5.57 24.12 11.45
CA VAL A 228 -6.32 25.38 11.62
C VAL A 228 -7.77 25.14 11.20
N THR A 229 -8.72 25.44 12.08
CA THR A 229 -10.14 25.20 11.84
C THR A 229 -10.97 26.47 11.70
N ALA A 230 -12.15 26.32 11.10
CA ALA A 230 -13.22 27.31 11.07
C ALA A 230 -14.47 26.71 11.75
N ARG A 231 -15.28 27.54 12.43
CA ARG A 231 -16.52 27.07 13.05
C ARG A 231 -17.65 27.11 12.02
N VAL A 232 -18.39 26.01 11.94
CA VAL A 232 -19.47 25.84 10.98
C VAL A 232 -20.73 25.40 11.70
N ARG A 233 -21.76 26.25 11.67
CA ARG A 233 -23.11 25.95 12.13
C ARG A 233 -24.00 25.59 10.94
N LEU A 234 -24.40 24.33 10.91
CA LEU A 234 -25.23 23.73 9.88
C LEU A 234 -26.67 23.61 10.37
N ASN A 235 -27.59 24.33 9.75
CA ASN A 235 -29.02 24.22 10.01
C ASN A 235 -29.73 23.63 8.77
N SER A 236 -30.91 23.06 8.96
CA SER A 236 -31.69 22.53 7.83
C SER A 236 -33.18 22.82 7.94
N LEU A 237 -33.84 22.77 6.80
CA LEU A 237 -35.29 22.81 6.65
C LEU A 237 -35.75 21.64 5.78
N PRO A 238 -36.50 20.66 6.31
CA PRO A 238 -36.85 20.49 7.73
C PRO A 238 -35.63 20.29 8.64
N ASP A 239 -35.78 20.56 9.94
CA ASP A 239 -34.76 20.39 10.98
C ASP A 239 -34.31 18.92 11.15
N LYS A 240 -33.30 18.63 11.98
CA LYS A 240 -32.87 17.25 12.30
C LYS A 240 -32.48 16.41 11.09
N ALA A 241 -31.91 17.04 10.06
CA ALA A 241 -31.34 16.31 8.94
C ALA A 241 -29.99 15.70 9.36
N MET A 242 -29.76 14.45 9.00
CA MET A 242 -28.47 13.79 9.17
C MET A 242 -27.43 14.46 8.26
N VAL A 243 -26.31 14.88 8.83
CA VAL A 243 -25.22 15.60 8.18
C VAL A 243 -24.06 14.65 7.94
N PHE A 244 -23.57 14.64 6.71
CA PHE A 244 -22.34 14.01 6.30
C PHE A 244 -21.37 15.10 5.82
N VAL A 245 -20.16 15.12 6.35
CA VAL A 245 -19.08 16.02 5.91
C VAL A 245 -17.97 15.15 5.34
N ASP A 246 -17.63 15.36 4.07
CA ASP A 246 -16.64 14.57 3.32
C ASP A 246 -16.91 13.06 3.32
N GLY A 247 -18.21 12.72 3.31
CA GLY A 247 -18.69 11.35 3.32
C GLY A 247 -18.87 10.75 4.72
N GLU A 248 -18.30 11.36 5.76
CA GLU A 248 -18.42 10.89 7.15
C GLU A 248 -19.65 11.47 7.85
N GLU A 249 -20.40 10.63 8.55
CA GLU A 249 -21.54 11.05 9.36
C GLU A 249 -21.06 11.88 10.57
N ARG A 250 -21.67 13.07 10.77
CA ARG A 250 -21.32 13.99 11.86
C ARG A 250 -22.44 14.21 12.87
N GLY A 251 -23.65 13.73 12.58
CA GLY A 251 -24.84 13.89 13.43
C GLY A 251 -25.94 14.71 12.76
N GLN A 252 -26.88 15.27 13.54
CA GLN A 252 -28.09 15.91 13.01
C GLN A 252 -28.08 17.43 13.19
N THR A 253 -28.72 18.17 12.27
CA THR A 253 -28.90 19.62 12.37
C THR A 253 -29.93 20.03 13.45
N PRO A 254 -29.82 21.24 14.07
CA PRO A 254 -28.68 22.17 14.02
C PRO A 254 -27.41 21.56 14.59
N LEU A 255 -26.31 21.64 13.84
CA LEU A 255 -25.03 21.03 14.21
C LEU A 255 -23.93 22.08 14.14
N LEU A 256 -23.17 22.24 15.24
CA LEU A 256 -21.98 23.10 15.29
C LEU A 256 -20.74 22.21 15.21
N LEU A 257 -19.87 22.48 14.25
CA LEU A 257 -18.64 21.74 14.00
C LEU A 257 -17.45 22.70 13.90
N ARG A 258 -16.24 22.17 14.08
CA ARG A 258 -14.98 22.77 13.64
C ARG A 258 -14.45 21.93 12.49
N LEU A 259 -14.20 22.54 11.35
CA LEU A 259 -13.68 21.87 10.17
C LEU A 259 -12.36 22.53 9.75
N PRO A 260 -11.37 21.77 9.24
CA PRO A 260 -10.16 22.36 8.67
C PRO A 260 -10.47 23.43 7.62
N LEU A 261 -9.53 24.33 7.36
CA LEU A 261 -9.69 25.27 6.26
C LEU A 261 -9.64 24.55 4.90
N GLY A 262 -10.37 25.08 3.91
CA GLY A 262 -10.42 24.52 2.56
C GLY A 262 -11.82 24.08 2.13
N LYS A 263 -11.88 23.18 1.15
CA LYS A 263 -13.15 22.75 0.55
C LYS A 263 -13.69 21.52 1.26
N HIS A 264 -14.95 21.57 1.66
CA HIS A 264 -15.67 20.46 2.26
C HIS A 264 -16.97 20.17 1.52
N THR A 265 -17.27 18.90 1.34
CA THR A 265 -18.55 18.43 0.80
C THR A 265 -19.52 18.17 1.94
N ILE A 266 -20.68 18.83 1.90
CA ILE A 266 -21.74 18.69 2.90
C ILE A 266 -22.94 18.04 2.24
N LEU A 267 -23.32 16.87 2.73
CA LEU A 267 -24.51 16.15 2.33
C LEU A 267 -25.46 16.08 3.53
N MET A 268 -26.69 16.55 3.39
CA MET A 268 -27.72 16.37 4.41
C MET A 268 -28.85 15.50 3.89
N LYS A 269 -29.37 14.61 4.74
CA LYS A 269 -30.47 13.70 4.43
C LYS A 269 -31.51 13.70 5.55
N LYS A 270 -32.79 13.71 5.18
CA LYS A 270 -33.90 13.45 6.10
C LYS A 270 -35.01 12.77 5.31
N ASP A 271 -35.35 11.53 5.68
CA ASP A 271 -36.29 10.69 4.93
C ASP A 271 -35.91 10.62 3.43
N GLN A 272 -36.82 11.02 2.53
CA GLN A 272 -36.59 11.12 1.07
C GLN A 272 -35.99 12.46 0.62
N LEU A 273 -35.70 13.38 1.55
CA LEU A 273 -35.17 14.70 1.26
C LEU A 273 -33.64 14.69 1.37
N SER A 274 -32.96 15.39 0.47
CA SER A 274 -31.51 15.59 0.57
C SER A 274 -31.08 16.95 0.03
N THR A 275 -29.85 17.34 0.36
CA THR A 275 -29.14 18.46 -0.27
C THR A 275 -27.64 18.19 -0.23
N ASP A 276 -26.93 18.62 -1.27
CA ASP A 276 -25.49 18.48 -1.45
C ASP A 276 -24.88 19.84 -1.75
N ARG A 277 -23.84 20.23 -1.00
CA ARG A 277 -23.15 21.53 -1.15
C ARG A 277 -21.66 21.37 -0.97
N ILE A 278 -20.90 22.19 -1.69
CA ILE A 278 -19.48 22.35 -1.46
C ILE A 278 -19.32 23.69 -0.75
N VAL A 279 -18.76 23.67 0.46
CA VAL A 279 -18.40 24.89 1.20
C VAL A 279 -16.90 25.08 1.10
N THR A 280 -16.44 26.32 1.01
CA THR A 280 -15.01 26.66 1.09
C THR A 280 -14.83 27.50 2.32
N LEU A 281 -14.09 26.98 3.31
CA LEU A 281 -13.84 27.62 4.59
C LEU A 281 -12.52 28.36 4.53
N GLY A 282 -12.59 29.67 4.72
CA GLY A 282 -11.46 30.58 4.89
C GLY A 282 -11.18 30.90 6.35
N LEU A 283 -10.05 31.57 6.56
CA LEU A 283 -9.64 32.01 7.89
C LEU A 283 -10.59 33.10 8.42
N GLY A 284 -11.15 32.87 9.61
CA GLY A 284 -12.09 33.79 10.26
C GLY A 284 -13.55 33.61 9.84
N ASP A 285 -13.85 32.59 9.03
CA ASP A 285 -15.22 32.23 8.74
C ASP A 285 -15.88 31.59 9.96
N ASP A 286 -16.92 32.23 10.49
CA ASP A 286 -17.96 31.58 11.29
C ASP A 286 -19.15 31.35 10.36
N LEU A 287 -19.16 30.21 9.67
CA LEU A 287 -20.22 29.92 8.69
C LEU A 287 -21.49 29.49 9.41
N ALA A 288 -22.58 30.22 9.25
CA ALA A 288 -23.89 29.83 9.76
C ALA A 288 -24.91 29.78 8.60
N GLU A 289 -25.12 28.59 8.04
CA GLU A 289 -26.02 28.41 6.89
C GLU A 289 -27.24 27.56 7.23
N THR A 290 -28.34 27.81 6.52
CA THR A 290 -29.55 27.00 6.58
C THR A 290 -29.81 26.38 5.22
N TYR A 291 -29.84 25.05 5.15
CA TYR A 291 -30.08 24.32 3.90
C TYR A 291 -31.50 23.79 3.82
N THR A 292 -32.23 24.18 2.77
CA THR A 292 -33.54 23.58 2.48
C THR A 292 -33.36 22.26 1.73
N LEU A 293 -33.72 21.15 2.36
CA LEU A 293 -33.68 19.84 1.72
C LEU A 293 -34.83 19.70 0.73
N ARG A 294 -34.56 19.06 -0.40
CA ARG A 294 -35.55 18.83 -1.46
C ARG A 294 -35.62 17.35 -1.81
N LYS A 295 -36.77 16.89 -2.31
CA LYS A 295 -36.86 15.55 -2.92
C LYS A 295 -36.00 15.52 -4.17
N TYR A 296 -34.93 14.74 -4.14
CA TYR A 296 -34.19 14.39 -5.33
C TYR A 296 -34.75 13.07 -5.87
N ASN A 297 -35.87 13.17 -6.58
CA ASN A 297 -36.40 12.05 -7.35
C ASN A 297 -35.33 11.57 -8.33
N ALA A 298 -35.04 10.27 -8.31
CA ALA A 298 -34.25 9.63 -9.33
C ALA A 298 -35.19 9.17 -10.45
N TYR A 299 -34.77 9.37 -11.69
CA TYR A 299 -35.59 9.08 -12.84
C TYR A 299 -34.85 8.13 -13.77
N SER A 300 -35.53 7.08 -14.22
CA SER A 300 -35.12 6.34 -15.41
C SER A 300 -35.88 6.89 -16.62
N PHE A 301 -35.17 7.11 -17.71
CA PHE A 301 -35.66 7.61 -18.98
C PHE A 301 -35.60 6.46 -19.97
N ILE A 302 -36.72 6.14 -20.61
CA ILE A 302 -36.77 5.18 -21.71
C ILE A 302 -37.35 5.92 -22.90
N SER A 303 -36.56 6.09 -23.95
CA SER A 303 -36.95 6.85 -25.14
C SER A 303 -36.71 6.04 -26.41
N TYR A 304 -37.70 6.08 -27.31
CA TYR A 304 -37.47 5.76 -28.71
C TYR A 304 -36.91 7.00 -29.39
N VAL A 305 -35.84 6.85 -30.15
CA VAL A 305 -35.06 7.96 -30.72
C VAL A 305 -34.94 7.75 -32.24
N ALA A 306 -35.63 8.55 -33.03
CA ALA A 306 -35.57 8.49 -34.49
C ALA A 306 -34.61 9.55 -35.06
N SER A 307 -33.94 9.18 -36.15
CA SER A 307 -33.04 10.06 -36.90
C SER A 307 -33.81 10.76 -38.02
N TYR A 308 -33.39 11.99 -38.38
CA TYR A 308 -33.89 12.63 -39.60
C TYR A 308 -33.58 11.81 -40.87
N GLN A 309 -32.47 11.06 -40.88
CA GLN A 309 -32.01 10.29 -42.03
C GLN A 309 -32.66 8.90 -42.17
N ALA A 310 -33.41 8.44 -41.16
CA ALA A 310 -34.14 7.16 -41.22
C ALA A 310 -35.29 7.06 -40.20
N PRO A 311 -36.48 6.56 -40.59
CA PRO A 311 -37.64 6.45 -39.70
C PRO A 311 -37.54 5.34 -38.65
N TYR A 312 -36.72 4.30 -38.88
CA TYR A 312 -36.45 3.26 -37.88
C TYR A 312 -35.34 3.75 -36.94
N GLY A 313 -35.71 4.09 -35.71
CA GLY A 313 -34.84 4.67 -34.69
C GLY A 313 -34.17 3.68 -33.73
N GLY A 314 -33.56 4.23 -32.68
CA GLY A 314 -32.92 3.53 -31.56
C GLY A 314 -33.70 3.58 -30.25
N ILE A 315 -33.16 2.88 -29.25
CA ILE A 315 -33.64 2.92 -27.87
C ILE A 315 -32.56 3.60 -27.03
N MET A 316 -32.96 4.59 -26.23
CA MET A 316 -32.15 5.22 -25.21
C MET A 316 -32.67 4.88 -23.82
N TYR A 317 -31.77 4.44 -22.94
CA TYR A 317 -32.00 4.32 -21.51
C TYR A 317 -31.10 5.30 -20.76
N GLY A 318 -31.68 6.09 -19.86
CA GLY A 318 -30.93 6.96 -18.95
C GLY A 318 -31.37 6.76 -17.52
N PHE A 319 -30.46 6.91 -16.56
CA PHE A 319 -30.79 7.03 -15.14
C PHE A 319 -30.17 8.30 -14.60
N CYS A 320 -30.94 9.17 -13.94
CA CYS A 320 -30.43 10.42 -13.42
C CYS A 320 -31.15 10.86 -12.12
N ARG A 321 -30.36 11.15 -11.08
CA ARG A 321 -30.82 11.84 -9.85
C ARG A 321 -30.45 13.32 -9.90
N ASN A 322 -29.16 13.60 -9.78
CA ASN A 322 -28.53 14.90 -10.04
C ASN A 322 -27.48 14.72 -11.14
N TRP A 323 -26.60 13.74 -10.97
CA TRP A 323 -25.80 13.12 -12.01
C TRP A 323 -26.31 11.70 -12.26
N GLY A 324 -25.89 11.12 -13.37
CA GLY A 324 -26.28 9.81 -13.81
C GLY A 324 -25.62 9.42 -15.12
N PHE A 325 -26.18 8.43 -15.79
CA PHE A 325 -25.65 7.90 -17.05
C PHE A 325 -26.76 7.72 -18.08
N TYR A 326 -26.35 7.60 -19.35
CA TYR A 326 -27.21 7.13 -20.41
C TYR A 326 -26.49 6.10 -21.28
N THR A 327 -27.28 5.31 -21.97
CA THR A 327 -26.87 4.49 -23.09
C THR A 327 -27.91 4.60 -24.20
N LYS A 328 -27.46 4.60 -25.45
CA LYS A 328 -28.32 4.57 -26.62
C LYS A 328 -27.81 3.51 -27.58
N ALA A 329 -28.71 2.66 -28.07
CA ALA A 329 -28.46 1.76 -29.19
C ALA A 329 -29.34 2.19 -30.36
N GLN A 330 -28.73 2.51 -31.49
CA GLN A 330 -29.40 3.03 -32.68
C GLN A 330 -29.27 2.03 -33.83
N ILE A 331 -30.42 1.68 -34.43
CA ILE A 331 -30.51 0.75 -35.56
C ILE A 331 -31.41 1.37 -36.62
N ASN A 332 -30.80 2.05 -37.57
CA ASN A 332 -31.46 2.60 -38.75
C ASN A 332 -31.22 1.64 -39.92
N LEU A 333 -32.23 0.90 -40.35
CA LEU A 333 -32.13 -0.01 -41.50
C LEU A 333 -33.25 0.30 -42.49
N LYS A 334 -32.93 0.88 -43.65
CA LYS A 334 -33.93 1.13 -44.71
C LYS A 334 -34.13 -0.08 -45.62
N MET A 335 -33.10 -0.92 -45.78
CA MET A 335 -33.03 -1.95 -46.84
C MET A 335 -33.70 -3.30 -46.54
N LEU A 336 -34.22 -3.54 -45.33
CA LEU A 336 -34.65 -4.88 -44.94
C LEU A 336 -36.10 -5.25 -45.32
N PHE A 337 -36.93 -4.34 -45.82
CA PHE A 337 -38.38 -4.60 -45.94
C PHE A 337 -39.01 -4.40 -47.32
N ASP A 338 -38.31 -3.84 -48.32
CA ASP A 338 -38.86 -3.76 -49.68
C ASP A 338 -38.45 -5.02 -50.47
N THR A 339 -39.23 -6.09 -50.31
CA THR A 339 -38.96 -7.41 -50.92
C THR A 339 -39.03 -7.40 -52.46
N ASN A 340 -39.52 -6.32 -53.07
CA ASN A 340 -39.71 -6.17 -54.51
C ASN A 340 -38.62 -5.32 -55.21
N LYS A 341 -37.66 -4.73 -54.48
CA LYS A 341 -36.59 -3.90 -55.07
C LYS A 341 -35.22 -4.55 -54.85
N ARG A 342 -34.86 -5.50 -55.72
CA ARG A 342 -33.68 -6.38 -55.52
C ARG A 342 -32.50 -6.18 -56.48
N ASP A 343 -32.36 -5.05 -57.13
CA ASP A 343 -31.14 -4.78 -57.91
C ASP A 343 -30.18 -3.89 -57.13
N VAL A 344 -29.53 -4.48 -56.11
CA VAL A 344 -28.31 -3.91 -55.53
C VAL A 344 -27.20 -4.14 -56.55
N ILE A 345 -26.81 -3.09 -57.25
CA ILE A 345 -25.72 -3.14 -58.22
C ILE A 345 -24.42 -3.46 -57.48
N ARG A 346 -23.96 -4.72 -57.59
CA ARG A 346 -22.62 -5.12 -57.12
C ARG A 346 -21.51 -4.82 -58.15
N ASN A 347 -21.87 -4.63 -59.42
CA ASN A 347 -20.94 -4.28 -60.50
C ASN A 347 -20.96 -2.78 -60.77
N VAL A 348 -19.95 -2.10 -60.22
CA VAL A 348 -19.78 -0.64 -60.27
C VAL A 348 -19.65 -0.09 -61.69
N GLU A 349 -19.26 -0.92 -62.66
CA GLU A 349 -18.86 -0.49 -64.01
C GLU A 349 -20.03 -0.08 -64.92
N GLU A 350 -21.21 -0.71 -64.83
CA GLU A 350 -22.33 -0.43 -65.73
C GLU A 350 -22.97 0.96 -65.49
N TYR A 351 -22.87 1.45 -64.26
CA TYR A 351 -23.43 2.73 -63.84
C TYR A 351 -22.33 3.72 -63.39
N ALA A 352 -21.07 3.41 -63.70
CA ALA A 352 -19.94 4.28 -63.41
C ALA A 352 -20.08 5.60 -64.18
N GLY A 353 -20.21 6.72 -63.45
CA GLY A 353 -20.28 8.06 -64.03
C GLY A 353 -21.68 8.68 -64.10
N LEU A 354 -22.74 7.94 -63.79
CA LEU A 354 -24.08 8.53 -63.64
C LEU A 354 -24.19 9.34 -62.34
N PRO A 355 -24.96 10.45 -62.33
CA PRO A 355 -25.19 11.22 -61.10
C PRO A 355 -25.91 10.35 -60.05
N LYS A 356 -25.50 10.52 -58.79
CA LYS A 356 -26.04 9.80 -57.64
C LYS A 356 -26.80 10.78 -56.75
N GLN A 357 -28.01 10.42 -56.34
CA GLN A 357 -28.82 11.21 -55.42
C GLN A 357 -28.85 10.53 -54.06
N TYR A 358 -28.56 11.27 -52.99
CA TYR A 358 -28.60 10.72 -51.63
C TYR A 358 -30.04 10.40 -51.23
N GLU A 359 -30.25 9.19 -50.70
CA GLU A 359 -31.58 8.68 -50.35
C GLU A 359 -31.76 8.51 -48.84
N SER A 360 -30.73 8.05 -48.14
CA SER A 360 -30.75 7.74 -46.70
C SER A 360 -29.40 7.16 -46.28
N ALA A 361 -29.29 6.71 -45.03
CA ALA A 361 -28.20 5.85 -44.61
C ALA A 361 -28.68 4.74 -43.66
N ASN A 362 -28.05 3.58 -43.74
CA ASN A 362 -28.11 2.60 -42.68
C ASN A 362 -27.13 3.02 -41.57
N ARG A 363 -27.56 2.88 -40.32
CA ARG A 363 -26.74 3.23 -39.16
C ARG A 363 -26.91 2.20 -38.06
N LEU A 364 -25.79 1.69 -37.56
CA LEU A 364 -25.75 0.89 -36.34
C LEU A 364 -24.78 1.56 -35.37
N SER A 365 -25.26 2.06 -34.24
CA SER A 365 -24.35 2.64 -33.24
C SER A 365 -24.77 2.38 -31.82
N VAL A 366 -23.78 2.35 -30.93
CA VAL A 366 -23.98 2.30 -29.49
C VAL A 366 -23.17 3.41 -28.85
N THR A 367 -23.83 4.25 -28.07
CA THR A 367 -23.20 5.32 -27.28
C THR A 367 -23.54 5.15 -25.80
N LEU A 368 -22.63 5.63 -24.97
CA LEU A 368 -22.78 5.66 -23.52
C LEU A 368 -22.09 6.90 -22.95
N GLY A 369 -22.59 7.41 -21.84
CA GLY A 369 -21.98 8.57 -21.21
C GLY A 369 -22.72 9.11 -20.01
N GLY A 370 -22.39 10.36 -19.67
CA GLY A 370 -22.91 11.04 -18.50
C GLY A 370 -24.25 11.72 -18.77
N MET A 371 -25.07 11.80 -17.73
CA MET A 371 -26.32 12.55 -17.73
C MET A 371 -26.37 13.49 -16.52
N LYS A 372 -26.78 14.73 -16.74
CA LYS A 372 -26.85 15.78 -15.71
C LYS A 372 -28.25 16.39 -15.68
N ARG A 373 -28.86 16.38 -14.50
CA ARG A 373 -30.08 17.14 -14.23
C ARG A 373 -29.74 18.62 -14.10
N LEU A 374 -30.38 19.45 -14.92
CA LEU A 374 -30.25 20.91 -14.83
C LEU A 374 -31.35 21.49 -13.93
N ASN A 375 -32.57 20.98 -14.05
CA ASN A 375 -33.69 21.35 -13.17
C ASN A 375 -34.73 20.20 -13.12
N SER A 376 -35.96 20.46 -12.67
CA SER A 376 -36.99 19.41 -12.53
C SER A 376 -37.58 18.90 -13.85
N TRP A 377 -37.39 19.62 -14.95
CA TRP A 377 -37.97 19.30 -16.25
C TRP A 377 -36.92 19.15 -17.36
N MET A 378 -35.64 19.44 -17.11
CA MET A 378 -34.58 19.44 -18.13
C MET A 378 -33.32 18.70 -17.68
N TYR A 379 -32.82 17.86 -18.57
CA TYR A 379 -31.66 17.00 -18.38
C TYR A 379 -30.77 17.07 -19.63
N MET A 380 -29.45 17.05 -19.45
CA MET A 380 -28.48 16.93 -20.55
C MET A 380 -27.78 15.59 -20.50
N TYR A 381 -27.40 15.07 -21.66
CA TYR A 381 -26.53 13.90 -21.78
C TYR A 381 -25.40 14.17 -22.77
N PHE A 382 -24.24 13.58 -22.51
CA PHE A 382 -23.08 13.64 -23.39
C PHE A 382 -22.28 12.35 -23.26
N GLY A 383 -21.76 11.84 -24.36
CA GLY A 383 -21.05 10.57 -24.35
C GLY A 383 -20.30 10.29 -25.63
N ALA A 384 -19.74 9.09 -25.67
CA ALA A 384 -19.05 8.58 -26.83
C ALA A 384 -19.44 7.12 -27.05
N GLY A 385 -19.09 6.61 -28.23
CA GLY A 385 -19.49 5.30 -28.66
C GLY A 385 -18.77 4.85 -29.90
N TYR A 386 -19.33 3.85 -30.54
CA TYR A 386 -18.85 3.33 -31.80
C TYR A 386 -20.04 3.08 -32.72
N GLY A 387 -19.87 3.37 -34.00
CA GLY A 387 -20.91 3.16 -34.98
C GLY A 387 -20.38 2.75 -36.33
N GLU A 388 -21.33 2.29 -37.13
CA GLU A 388 -21.22 1.99 -38.54
C GLU A 388 -22.25 2.82 -39.29
N TYR A 389 -21.81 3.46 -40.37
CA TYR A 389 -22.62 4.30 -41.25
C TYR A 389 -22.44 3.87 -42.69
N GLU A 390 -23.54 3.57 -43.36
CA GLU A 390 -23.57 3.13 -44.75
C GLU A 390 -24.55 4.02 -45.54
N PRO A 391 -24.05 5.00 -46.32
CA PRO A 391 -24.93 5.87 -47.10
C PRO A 391 -25.52 5.11 -48.29
N LEU A 392 -26.75 5.46 -48.63
CA LEU A 392 -27.50 4.88 -49.72
C LEU A 392 -27.82 5.97 -50.73
N TYR A 393 -27.52 5.70 -52.00
CA TYR A 393 -27.78 6.60 -53.11
C TYR A 393 -28.65 5.92 -54.15
N SER A 394 -29.61 6.63 -54.74
CA SER A 394 -30.28 6.23 -55.98
C SER A 394 -29.50 6.74 -57.18
N ILE A 395 -29.63 6.07 -58.33
CA ILE A 395 -28.99 6.47 -59.58
C ILE A 395 -29.97 7.33 -60.37
N THR A 396 -29.55 8.51 -60.80
CA THR A 396 -30.42 9.42 -61.57
C THR A 396 -30.91 8.73 -62.86
N GLY A 397 -32.24 8.63 -63.02
CA GLY A 397 -32.88 7.92 -64.13
C GLY A 397 -33.23 6.45 -63.86
N TYR A 398 -32.72 5.88 -62.75
CA TYR A 398 -32.97 4.51 -62.31
C TYR A 398 -33.27 4.50 -60.79
N PRO A 399 -34.45 4.99 -60.36
CA PRO A 399 -34.77 5.19 -58.95
C PRO A 399 -34.88 3.89 -58.13
N ASP A 400 -35.04 2.75 -58.80
CA ASP A 400 -35.07 1.42 -58.16
C ASP A 400 -33.67 0.78 -58.03
N CYS A 401 -32.64 1.41 -58.60
CA CYS A 401 -31.25 0.98 -58.50
C CYS A 401 -30.52 1.77 -57.41
N TYR A 402 -30.00 1.06 -56.40
CA TYR A 402 -29.28 1.68 -55.29
C TYR A 402 -27.79 1.39 -55.35
N PHE A 403 -26.99 2.42 -55.11
CA PHE A 403 -25.56 2.34 -54.88
C PHE A 403 -25.28 2.60 -53.40
N SER A 404 -24.47 1.73 -52.80
CA SER A 404 -23.89 1.98 -51.48
C SER A 404 -22.39 1.78 -51.52
N PRO A 405 -21.59 2.77 -51.08
CA PRO A 405 -20.16 2.56 -50.85
C PRO A 405 -19.97 1.68 -49.61
N ARG A 406 -18.74 1.17 -49.39
CA ARG A 406 -18.44 0.35 -48.22
C ARG A 406 -18.84 1.07 -46.92
N PRO A 407 -19.43 0.37 -45.94
CA PRO A 407 -19.75 0.96 -44.63
C PRO A 407 -18.53 1.58 -43.98
N VAL A 408 -18.72 2.74 -43.38
CA VAL A 408 -17.70 3.45 -42.61
C VAL A 408 -17.92 3.18 -41.13
N LYS A 409 -16.86 2.76 -40.44
CA LYS A 409 -16.88 2.49 -39.01
C LYS A 409 -15.98 3.45 -38.26
N GLY A 410 -16.35 3.80 -37.05
CA GLY A 410 -15.50 4.61 -36.20
C GLY A 410 -16.14 5.11 -34.92
N PRO A 411 -15.36 5.88 -34.12
CA PRO A 411 -15.85 6.45 -32.89
C PRO A 411 -16.95 7.48 -33.17
N GLU A 412 -17.93 7.49 -32.28
CA GLU A 412 -19.05 8.42 -32.30
C GLU A 412 -19.02 9.28 -31.03
N ALA A 413 -19.22 10.58 -31.19
CA ALA A 413 -19.50 11.49 -30.08
C ALA A 413 -20.97 11.89 -30.11
N GLU A 414 -21.60 12.00 -28.94
CA GLU A 414 -23.01 12.36 -28.82
C GLU A 414 -23.23 13.38 -27.71
N VAL A 415 -24.11 14.33 -27.99
CA VAL A 415 -24.64 15.28 -27.01
C VAL A 415 -26.12 15.49 -27.23
N GLY A 416 -26.89 15.69 -26.17
CA GLY A 416 -28.30 16.03 -26.29
C GLY A 416 -28.96 16.41 -24.99
N MET A 417 -30.28 16.58 -25.07
CA MET A 417 -31.12 16.98 -23.96
C MET A 417 -32.41 16.16 -23.91
N ILE A 418 -32.97 16.07 -22.70
CA ILE A 418 -34.29 15.49 -22.44
C ILE A 418 -35.12 16.51 -21.66
N LEU A 419 -36.29 16.82 -22.20
CA LEU A 419 -37.35 17.57 -21.56
C LEU A 419 -38.39 16.61 -21.00
N LYS A 420 -38.67 16.72 -19.71
CA LYS A 420 -39.63 15.88 -18.98
C LYS A 420 -40.87 16.70 -18.66
N TRP A 421 -42.03 16.20 -19.08
CA TRP A 421 -43.33 16.70 -18.68
C TRP A 421 -44.17 15.57 -18.10
N LYS A 422 -44.40 15.62 -16.78
CA LYS A 422 -45.03 14.52 -16.01
C LYS A 422 -44.30 13.19 -16.26
N GLY A 423 -45.00 12.20 -16.83
CA GLY A 423 -44.51 10.87 -17.18
C GLY A 423 -43.93 10.75 -18.59
N LEU A 424 -43.99 11.81 -19.39
CA LEU A 424 -43.56 11.83 -20.79
C LEU A 424 -42.24 12.59 -20.96
N THR A 425 -41.49 12.22 -21.98
CA THR A 425 -40.22 12.86 -22.31
C THR A 425 -40.10 13.14 -23.79
N LEU A 426 -39.57 14.32 -24.11
CA LEU A 426 -39.08 14.68 -25.44
C LEU A 426 -37.56 14.80 -25.35
N SER A 427 -36.85 14.25 -26.32
CA SER A 427 -35.40 14.34 -26.38
C SER A 427 -34.97 14.83 -27.76
N ALA A 428 -33.87 15.56 -27.78
CA ALA A 428 -33.20 15.95 -29.01
C ALA A 428 -31.70 15.77 -28.79
N GLY A 429 -31.00 15.26 -29.79
CA GLY A 429 -29.56 15.11 -29.71
C GLY A 429 -28.89 15.16 -31.07
N TYR A 430 -27.58 15.20 -31.00
CA TYR A 430 -26.68 15.31 -32.13
C TYR A 430 -25.56 14.29 -31.96
N GLY A 431 -25.45 13.38 -32.92
CA GLY A 431 -24.37 12.40 -33.01
C GLY A 431 -23.42 12.77 -34.15
N ALA A 432 -22.13 12.57 -33.93
CA ALA A 432 -21.09 12.74 -34.95
C ALA A 432 -20.15 11.53 -34.95
N LEU A 433 -20.16 10.78 -36.05
CA LEU A 433 -19.28 9.65 -36.31
C LEU A 433 -18.07 10.12 -37.12
N MET A 434 -16.88 9.75 -36.62
CA MET A 434 -15.61 10.03 -37.26
C MET A 434 -15.12 8.78 -37.99
N PRO A 435 -14.93 8.81 -39.32
CA PRO A 435 -14.38 7.68 -40.07
C PRO A 435 -12.98 7.31 -39.60
N LEU A 436 -12.68 6.02 -39.48
CA LEU A 436 -11.29 5.54 -39.32
C LEU A 436 -10.58 5.29 -40.66
N SER A 437 -11.26 5.47 -41.79
CA SER A 437 -10.68 5.32 -43.13
C SER A 437 -9.94 6.57 -43.59
N PHE A 438 -8.74 6.39 -44.16
CA PHE A 438 -7.92 7.49 -44.72
C PHE A 438 -8.54 8.17 -45.95
N ASP A 439 -9.48 7.51 -46.62
CA ASP A 439 -10.05 7.98 -47.89
C ASP A 439 -11.19 9.01 -47.73
N THR A 440 -11.67 9.26 -46.50
CA THR A 440 -12.78 10.19 -46.26
C THR A 440 -12.54 11.06 -45.04
N ARG A 441 -12.48 12.39 -45.22
CA ARG A 441 -12.45 13.38 -44.12
C ARG A 441 -13.84 13.87 -43.69
N GLN A 442 -14.91 13.28 -44.23
CA GLN A 442 -16.27 13.73 -43.99
C GLN A 442 -16.77 13.22 -42.63
N LEU A 443 -17.22 14.12 -41.77
CA LEU A 443 -17.95 13.78 -40.55
C LEU A 443 -19.35 13.33 -40.92
N PHE A 444 -19.77 12.18 -40.38
CA PHE A 444 -21.13 11.69 -40.54
C PHE A 444 -21.95 12.12 -39.33
N THR A 445 -22.89 13.03 -39.55
CA THR A 445 -23.65 13.67 -38.48
C THR A 445 -25.11 13.28 -38.55
N ASP A 446 -25.74 13.24 -37.38
CA ASP A 446 -27.13 12.84 -37.23
C ASP A 446 -27.81 13.71 -36.19
N VAL A 447 -28.97 14.24 -36.55
CA VAL A 447 -29.89 14.89 -35.62
C VAL A 447 -31.00 13.90 -35.34
N HIS A 448 -31.17 13.58 -34.06
CA HIS A 448 -32.20 12.66 -33.62
C HIS A 448 -33.15 13.30 -32.63
N LEU A 449 -34.43 12.95 -32.80
CA LEU A 449 -35.51 13.32 -31.90
C LEU A 449 -36.05 12.05 -31.25
N GLY A 450 -36.36 12.13 -29.97
CA GLY A 450 -36.92 10.99 -29.27
C GLY A 450 -38.14 11.35 -28.45
N VAL A 451 -39.04 10.39 -28.37
CA VAL A 451 -40.21 10.41 -27.50
C VAL A 451 -40.10 9.25 -26.53
N GLY A 452 -40.49 9.47 -25.28
CA GLY A 452 -40.30 8.48 -24.25
C GLY A 452 -41.16 8.69 -23.03
N PHE A 453 -40.87 7.88 -22.03
CA PHE A 453 -41.48 7.97 -20.72
C PHE A 453 -40.43 7.91 -19.63
N VAL A 454 -40.82 8.36 -18.45
CA VAL A 454 -39.97 8.42 -17.29
C VAL A 454 -40.56 7.58 -16.16
N ILE A 455 -39.71 6.76 -15.56
CA ILE A 455 -40.01 5.99 -14.36
C ILE A 455 -39.43 6.78 -13.19
N ASN A 456 -40.28 7.11 -12.21
CA ASN A 456 -39.86 7.77 -10.99
C ASN A 456 -39.49 6.73 -9.93
N HIS A 457 -38.24 6.77 -9.47
CA HIS A 457 -37.75 5.98 -8.35
C HIS A 457 -37.84 6.85 -7.11
N HIS A 458 -38.88 6.59 -6.31
CA HIS A 458 -39.21 7.33 -5.09
C HIS A 458 -38.28 7.02 -3.93
#